data_AF-A0A6P0EQG6-F1
#
_entry.id   AF-A0A6P0EQG6-F1
#
_cell.length_a   1.000
_cell.length_b   1.000
_cell.length_c   1.000
_cell.angle_alpha   90.00
_cell.angle_beta   90.00
_cell.angle_gamma   90.00
#
_symmetry.space_group_name_H-M   'P 1'
#
loop_
_entity.id
_entity.type
_entity.pdbx_description
1 polymer ?
#
loop_
_entity_poly.entity_id
_entity_poly.type
_entity_poly.pdbx_seq_one_letter_code
_entity_poly.pdbx_strand_id
1 'polypeptide(L)'
;MTDVEQHLQDRLTRLARQAPRPADTAARVLALRTRRRRLGAARVAGAAAVGAAVVLAVVPGRPADPPPAPAVTAEVAAGPTGPSLYDVPTRGSLAGDAAFLAGVQAIEWASPPNAALGVLSPPADTRRVLFAGDVPGGHRWALVMGRVGDQLRTAWFAGRTGAPPERLTLWLGTGDAAPGVPITLQDAGAATGPLVVVGLPGDRVEYSPGQDRDASGRLARSYAELPVVDGVSLGEVTTPLVDHAGIAIAYRGEHIVAAGAPRTLNAPLRGVPLHPDQDAAYWLRLRDCLTPQGFRVTLAPSGRDLSWTGGPVTAPDGGDLSSAERAQNTATFERCAEDVRQG
;
A
#
# COMPACT_ATOMS: atom_id res chain seq x y z
N MET A 1 4.03 13.44 37.98
CA MET A 1 3.35 14.13 36.87
C MET A 1 3.96 15.51 36.76
N THR A 2 4.77 15.71 35.73
CA THR A 2 5.73 16.82 35.63
C THR A 2 5.10 18.04 34.98
N ASP A 3 5.51 19.22 35.42
CA ASP A 3 5.15 20.57 34.92
C ASP A 3 5.09 20.69 33.38
N VAL A 4 5.95 19.93 32.68
CA VAL A 4 5.97 19.84 31.22
C VAL A 4 4.65 19.32 30.63
N GLU A 5 4.01 18.35 31.27
CA GLU A 5 2.78 17.71 30.82
C GLU A 5 1.60 18.67 30.95
N GLN A 6 1.51 19.41 32.07
CA GLN A 6 0.56 20.49 32.27
C GLN A 6 0.77 21.64 31.28
N HIS A 7 2.02 22.03 31.04
CA HIS A 7 2.33 23.07 30.05
C HIS A 7 1.92 22.67 28.62
N LEU A 8 2.13 21.41 28.25
CA LEU A 8 1.70 20.85 26.97
C LEU A 8 0.17 20.84 26.86
N GLN A 9 -0.52 20.40 27.90
CA GLN A 9 -1.97 20.31 27.94
C GLN A 9 -2.63 21.69 27.86
N ASP A 10 -2.06 22.69 28.53
CA ASP A 10 -2.49 24.09 28.45
C ASP A 10 -2.25 24.70 27.07
N ARG A 11 -1.10 24.39 26.45
CA ARG A 11 -0.76 24.88 25.10
C ARG A 11 -1.70 24.28 24.04
N LEU A 12 -1.99 22.98 24.13
CA LEU A 12 -2.93 22.29 23.25
C LEU A 12 -4.36 22.82 23.42
N THR A 13 -4.80 23.02 24.67
CA THR A 13 -6.12 23.59 24.98
C THR A 13 -6.27 25.02 24.41
N ARG A 14 -5.19 25.81 24.45
CA ARG A 14 -5.18 27.17 23.89
C ARG A 14 -5.25 27.16 22.37
N LEU A 15 -4.49 26.30 21.69
CA LEU A 15 -4.52 26.14 20.24
C LEU A 15 -5.89 25.65 19.75
N ALA A 16 -6.52 24.71 20.46
CA ALA A 16 -7.85 24.21 20.15
C ALA A 16 -8.96 25.29 20.23
N ARG A 17 -8.79 26.30 21.10
CA ARG A 17 -9.72 27.45 21.20
C ARG A 17 -9.49 28.50 20.11
N GLN A 18 -8.28 28.58 19.57
CA GLN A 18 -7.90 29.56 18.54
C GLN A 18 -8.11 29.05 17.11
N ALA A 19 -8.27 27.75 16.91
CA ALA A 19 -8.61 27.19 15.62
C ALA A 19 -9.98 27.74 15.14
N PRO A 20 -10.08 28.33 13.94
CA PRO A 20 -11.35 28.76 13.37
C PRO A 20 -12.29 27.57 13.32
N ARG A 21 -13.40 27.61 14.05
CA ARG A 21 -14.46 26.59 13.91
C ARG A 21 -15.10 26.80 12.55
N PRO A 22 -14.86 25.93 11.55
CA PRO A 22 -15.47 26.13 10.27
C PRO A 22 -16.88 25.55 10.39
N ALA A 23 -17.84 26.44 10.66
CA ALA A 23 -19.26 26.12 10.86
C ALA A 23 -19.86 25.29 9.70
N ASP A 24 -19.22 25.31 8.53
CA ASP A 24 -19.64 24.59 7.33
C ASP A 24 -19.11 23.15 7.20
N THR A 25 -18.03 22.79 7.92
CA THR A 25 -17.39 21.48 7.71
C THR A 25 -18.13 20.36 8.42
N ALA A 26 -18.61 20.62 9.64
CA ALA A 26 -19.44 19.65 10.37
C ALA A 26 -20.78 19.41 9.62
N ALA A 27 -21.38 20.47 9.08
CA ALA A 27 -22.58 20.37 8.26
C ALA A 27 -22.34 19.59 6.96
N ARG A 28 -21.22 19.84 6.25
CA ARG A 28 -20.82 19.05 5.07
C ARG A 28 -20.56 17.57 5.38
N VAL A 29 -19.88 17.27 6.48
CA VAL A 29 -19.61 15.88 6.89
C VAL A 29 -20.90 15.15 7.26
N LEU A 30 -21.82 15.81 7.97
CA LEU A 30 -23.14 15.25 8.28
C LEU A 30 -24.00 15.09 7.01
N ALA A 31 -23.92 16.02 6.05
CA ALA A 31 -24.61 15.92 4.76
C ALA A 31 -24.08 14.74 3.90
N LEU A 32 -22.76 14.54 3.85
CA LEU A 32 -22.16 13.39 3.16
C LEU A 32 -22.51 12.06 3.85
N ARG A 33 -22.50 12.02 5.19
CA ARG A 33 -22.86 10.82 5.96
C ARG A 33 -24.34 10.45 5.79
N THR A 34 -25.24 11.42 5.78
CA THR A 34 -26.68 11.19 5.54
C THR A 34 -26.95 10.76 4.10
N ARG A 35 -26.26 11.34 3.11
CA ARG A 35 -26.35 10.91 1.70
C ARG A 35 -25.87 9.47 1.50
N ARG A 36 -24.74 9.09 2.11
CA ARG A 36 -24.23 7.70 2.10
C ARG A 36 -25.18 6.72 2.77
N ARG A 37 -25.78 7.08 3.93
CA ARG A 37 -26.78 6.24 4.60
C ARG A 37 -28.04 6.03 3.77
N ARG A 38 -28.54 7.07 3.07
CA ARG A 38 -29.72 6.95 2.19
C ARG A 38 -29.45 6.04 0.99
N LEU A 39 -28.25 6.10 0.41
CA LEU A 39 -27.85 5.22 -0.70
C LEU A 39 -27.62 3.77 -0.25
N GLY A 40 -27.13 3.55 0.98
CA GLY A 40 -27.00 2.21 1.57
C GLY A 40 -28.34 1.57 1.96
N ALA A 41 -29.27 2.36 2.52
CA ALA A 41 -30.58 1.86 2.95
C ALA A 41 -31.45 1.35 1.79
N ALA A 42 -31.31 1.94 0.59
CA ALA A 42 -32.03 1.49 -0.60
C ALA A 42 -31.60 0.08 -1.08
N ARG A 43 -30.43 -0.41 -0.68
CA ARG A 43 -29.94 -1.77 -1.06
C ARG A 43 -30.35 -2.86 -0.08
N VAL A 44 -30.76 -2.52 1.15
CA VAL A 44 -31.16 -3.51 2.17
C VAL A 44 -32.64 -3.89 2.05
N ALA A 45 -33.49 -3.02 1.47
CA ALA A 45 -34.91 -3.31 1.28
C ALA A 45 -35.22 -4.32 0.16
N GLY A 46 -34.27 -4.62 -0.74
CA GLY A 46 -34.45 -5.59 -1.82
C GLY A 46 -34.17 -7.06 -1.45
N ALA A 47 -33.50 -7.31 -0.32
CA ALA A 47 -33.08 -8.66 0.07
C ALA A 47 -34.08 -9.41 0.99
N ALA A 48 -35.14 -8.73 1.47
CA ALA A 48 -36.08 -9.31 2.43
C ALA A 48 -37.28 -10.05 1.79
N ALA A 49 -37.43 -10.05 0.47
CA ALA A 49 -38.62 -10.61 -0.20
C ALA A 49 -38.44 -12.02 -0.81
N VAL A 50 -37.24 -12.62 -0.79
CA VAL A 50 -36.99 -13.96 -1.39
C VAL A 50 -36.72 -15.06 -0.34
N GLY A 51 -36.61 -14.69 0.94
CA GLY A 51 -36.27 -15.62 2.04
C GLY A 51 -37.44 -16.38 2.67
N ALA A 52 -38.50 -16.70 1.92
CA ALA A 52 -39.70 -17.35 2.45
C ALA A 52 -40.16 -18.54 1.62
N ALA A 53 -39.27 -19.45 1.20
CA ALA A 53 -39.68 -20.76 0.67
C ALA A 53 -38.54 -21.80 0.56
N VAL A 54 -37.82 -22.16 1.64
CA VAL A 54 -37.23 -23.51 1.78
C VAL A 54 -37.06 -23.83 3.28
N VAL A 55 -38.01 -24.55 3.85
CA VAL A 55 -37.84 -25.28 5.11
C VAL A 55 -38.13 -26.73 4.79
N LEU A 56 -37.10 -27.57 4.63
CA LEU A 56 -37.15 -29.03 4.90
C LEU A 56 -35.77 -29.67 4.68
N ALA A 57 -35.44 -30.59 5.58
CA ALA A 57 -34.26 -31.47 5.66
C ALA A 57 -32.99 -30.88 6.31
N VAL A 58 -32.96 -30.89 7.65
CA VAL A 58 -31.72 -30.84 8.43
C VAL A 58 -31.18 -32.27 8.56
N VAL A 59 -30.11 -32.57 7.83
CA VAL A 59 -29.21 -33.69 8.10
C VAL A 59 -27.99 -33.11 8.82
N PRO A 60 -27.51 -33.68 9.95
CA PRO A 60 -26.30 -33.21 10.62
C PRO A 60 -25.08 -33.61 9.79
N GLY A 61 -24.80 -32.82 8.75
CA GLY A 61 -23.57 -32.90 7.95
C GLY A 61 -22.47 -32.11 8.63
N ARG A 62 -21.38 -32.79 8.98
CA ARG A 62 -20.11 -32.21 9.42
C ARG A 62 -19.73 -31.09 8.42
N PRO A 63 -19.46 -29.84 8.86
CA PRO A 63 -19.06 -28.78 7.94
C PRO A 63 -17.78 -29.23 7.23
N ALA A 64 -17.87 -29.41 5.91
CA ALA A 64 -16.71 -29.68 5.09
C ALA A 64 -15.76 -28.50 5.21
N ASP A 65 -14.48 -28.78 5.47
CA ASP A 65 -13.47 -27.74 5.49
C ASP A 65 -13.51 -26.99 4.15
N PRO A 66 -13.56 -25.64 4.19
CA PRO A 66 -13.49 -24.83 2.99
C PRO A 66 -12.22 -25.20 2.24
N PRO A 67 -12.27 -25.41 0.91
CA PRO A 67 -11.07 -25.67 0.15
C PRO A 67 -10.07 -24.53 0.39
N PRO A 68 -8.77 -24.83 0.62
CA PRO A 68 -7.76 -23.81 0.79
C PRO A 68 -7.83 -22.84 -0.40
N ALA A 69 -7.81 -21.54 -0.11
CA ALA A 69 -7.76 -20.53 -1.16
C ALA A 69 -6.57 -20.84 -2.06
N PRO A 70 -6.75 -20.93 -3.39
CA PRO A 70 -5.68 -21.30 -4.29
C PRO A 70 -4.50 -20.36 -4.06
N ALA A 71 -3.36 -20.93 -3.68
CA ALA A 71 -2.10 -20.20 -3.69
C ALA A 71 -1.92 -19.72 -5.13
N VAL A 72 -1.97 -18.40 -5.33
CA VAL A 72 -1.77 -17.79 -6.65
C VAL A 72 -0.29 -17.89 -6.96
N THR A 73 0.18 -19.08 -7.32
CA THR A 73 1.46 -19.25 -7.99
C THR A 73 1.29 -18.64 -9.37
N ALA A 74 1.79 -17.42 -9.54
CA ALA A 74 1.87 -16.77 -10.84
C ALA A 74 2.84 -17.56 -11.72
N GLU A 75 2.31 -18.58 -12.39
CA GLU A 75 3.00 -19.26 -13.46
C GLU A 75 3.23 -18.23 -14.57
N VAL A 76 4.50 -17.94 -14.86
CA VAL A 76 4.92 -16.97 -15.87
C VAL A 76 4.63 -17.57 -17.24
N ALA A 77 3.36 -17.52 -17.66
CA ALA A 77 2.95 -17.88 -19.00
C ALA A 77 3.67 -16.99 -20.03
N ALA A 78 3.93 -17.56 -21.21
CA ALA A 78 4.60 -16.89 -22.34
C ALA A 78 4.11 -15.45 -22.52
N GLY A 79 5.07 -14.53 -22.73
CA GLY A 79 4.88 -13.08 -22.60
C GLY A 79 3.59 -12.58 -23.25
N PRO A 80 2.74 -11.83 -22.53
CA PRO A 80 1.45 -11.43 -23.05
C PRO A 80 1.62 -10.56 -24.29
N THR A 81 1.04 -10.97 -25.42
CA THR A 81 0.90 -10.18 -26.66
C THR A 81 -0.12 -9.05 -26.52
N GLY A 82 -0.31 -8.54 -25.30
CA GLY A 82 -1.29 -7.51 -24.99
C GLY A 82 -0.72 -6.10 -25.17
N PRO A 83 -1.61 -5.09 -25.19
CA PRO A 83 -1.21 -3.68 -25.16
C PRO A 83 -0.31 -3.40 -23.95
N SER A 84 0.77 -2.65 -24.17
CA SER A 84 1.67 -2.22 -23.11
C SER A 84 1.19 -0.92 -22.47
N LEU A 85 1.42 -0.77 -21.17
CA LEU A 85 1.26 0.52 -20.48
C LEU A 85 2.15 1.62 -21.10
N TYR A 86 3.24 1.23 -21.76
CA TYR A 86 4.14 2.17 -22.41
C TYR A 86 3.51 2.88 -23.63
N ASP A 87 2.57 2.22 -24.30
CA ASP A 87 2.02 2.67 -25.60
C ASP A 87 0.74 3.50 -25.46
N VAL A 88 0.18 3.57 -24.25
CA VAL A 88 -1.06 4.30 -23.98
C VAL A 88 -0.77 5.79 -23.63
N PRO A 89 -1.68 6.76 -23.92
CA PRO A 89 -1.40 8.21 -23.84
C PRO A 89 -1.59 8.79 -22.43
N THR A 90 -0.66 9.59 -21.88
CA THR A 90 -0.63 10.11 -20.47
C THR A 90 -2.00 10.41 -19.84
N ARG A 91 -2.19 10.03 -18.57
CA ARG A 91 -3.44 10.25 -17.82
C ARG A 91 -3.23 11.02 -16.52
N GLY A 92 -4.33 11.41 -15.89
CA GLY A 92 -4.35 12.21 -14.67
C GLY A 92 -4.67 13.67 -14.96
N SER A 93 -4.82 14.47 -13.90
CA SER A 93 -5.27 15.87 -13.99
C SER A 93 -4.30 16.80 -14.72
N LEU A 94 -3.06 16.38 -14.95
CA LEU A 94 -2.03 17.13 -15.68
C LEU A 94 -1.67 16.51 -17.04
N ALA A 95 -2.46 15.56 -17.53
CA ALA A 95 -2.21 14.90 -18.82
C ALA A 95 -2.23 15.87 -20.01
N GLY A 96 -2.93 16.99 -19.92
CA GLY A 96 -2.99 18.03 -20.96
C GLY A 96 -1.90 19.10 -20.87
N ASP A 97 -1.09 19.10 -19.81
CA ASP A 97 -0.06 20.12 -19.60
C ASP A 97 1.27 19.67 -20.23
N ALA A 98 1.43 19.93 -21.53
CA ALA A 98 2.60 19.49 -22.29
C ALA A 98 3.93 20.02 -21.72
N ALA A 99 3.95 21.24 -21.17
CA ALA A 99 5.15 21.81 -20.57
C ALA A 99 5.53 21.08 -19.28
N PHE A 100 4.54 20.79 -18.43
CA PHE A 100 4.75 19.98 -17.24
C PHE A 100 5.26 18.58 -17.58
N LEU A 101 4.62 17.89 -18.55
CA LEU A 101 5.00 16.55 -18.96
C LEU A 101 6.43 16.48 -19.52
N ALA A 102 6.82 17.46 -20.35
CA ALA A 102 8.19 17.57 -20.86
C ALA A 102 9.21 17.77 -19.73
N GLY A 103 8.88 18.61 -18.74
CA GLY A 103 9.72 18.81 -17.56
C GLY A 103 9.87 17.54 -16.73
N VAL A 104 8.79 16.78 -16.52
CA VAL A 104 8.82 15.52 -15.77
C VAL A 104 9.64 14.46 -16.50
N GLN A 105 9.49 14.35 -17.83
CA GLN A 105 10.26 13.41 -18.65
C GLN A 105 11.77 13.68 -18.56
N ALA A 106 12.15 14.96 -18.43
CA ALA A 106 13.54 15.40 -18.35
C ALA A 106 14.19 15.19 -16.97
N ILE A 107 13.42 14.90 -15.91
CA ILE A 107 13.99 14.68 -14.56
C ILE A 107 15.00 13.54 -14.61
N GLU A 108 16.19 13.74 -14.04
CA GLU A 108 17.21 12.71 -13.94
C GLU A 108 16.79 11.59 -12.98
N TRP A 109 16.90 10.34 -13.41
CA TRP A 109 16.66 9.17 -12.57
C TRP A 109 17.93 8.86 -11.78
N ALA A 110 18.32 9.78 -10.89
CA ALA A 110 19.47 9.58 -10.04
C ALA A 110 19.11 8.61 -8.91
N SER A 111 19.61 7.38 -8.97
CA SER A 111 19.61 6.51 -7.79
C SER A 111 20.61 7.06 -6.76
N PRO A 112 20.32 6.92 -5.46
CA PRO A 112 21.31 7.22 -4.43
C PRO A 112 22.64 6.50 -4.74
N PRO A 113 23.81 7.14 -4.52
CA PRO A 113 25.12 6.58 -4.90
C PRO A 113 25.46 5.24 -4.21
N ASN A 114 24.68 4.84 -3.21
CA ASN A 114 24.78 3.59 -2.46
C ASN A 114 23.73 2.53 -2.83
N ALA A 115 22.81 2.82 -3.77
CA ALA A 115 21.96 1.78 -4.32
C ALA A 115 22.83 0.90 -5.23
N ALA A 116 23.12 -0.33 -4.82
CA ALA A 116 23.90 -1.32 -5.59
C ALA A 116 23.23 -1.77 -6.91
N LEU A 117 22.20 -1.05 -7.34
CA LEU A 117 21.51 -1.24 -8.60
C LEU A 117 22.27 -0.41 -9.63
N GLY A 118 22.84 -1.05 -10.66
CA GLY A 118 23.61 -0.39 -11.72
C GLY A 118 22.85 0.72 -12.45
N VAL A 119 23.39 1.25 -13.54
CA VAL A 119 22.77 2.36 -14.31
C VAL A 119 21.35 1.99 -14.76
N LEU A 120 20.35 2.31 -13.94
CA LEU A 120 18.93 2.03 -14.16
C LEU A 120 18.18 3.23 -14.76
N SER A 121 18.90 4.22 -15.28
CA SER A 121 18.35 5.44 -15.88
C SER A 121 18.11 5.21 -17.37
N PRO A 122 16.85 5.10 -17.83
CA PRO A 122 16.54 4.99 -19.25
C PRO A 122 16.98 6.26 -20.00
N PRO A 123 17.44 6.16 -21.25
CA PRO A 123 17.68 7.32 -22.10
C PRO A 123 16.43 8.21 -22.18
N ALA A 124 16.61 9.54 -22.16
CA ALA A 124 15.51 10.50 -22.00
C ALA A 124 14.46 10.43 -23.12
N ASP A 125 14.88 10.11 -24.35
CA ASP A 125 14.04 9.91 -25.53
C ASP A 125 13.17 8.64 -25.46
N THR A 126 13.53 7.69 -24.59
CA THR A 126 12.71 6.50 -24.30
C THR A 126 11.75 6.69 -23.13
N ARG A 127 11.79 7.84 -22.44
CA ARG A 127 10.93 8.06 -21.27
C ARG A 127 9.55 8.53 -21.71
N ARG A 128 8.52 8.04 -21.03
CA ARG A 128 7.12 8.43 -21.23
C ARG A 128 6.45 8.60 -19.89
N VAL A 129 5.73 9.71 -19.73
CA VAL A 129 4.90 9.94 -18.55
C VAL A 129 3.62 9.14 -18.71
N LEU A 130 3.34 8.21 -17.79
CA LEU A 130 2.12 7.40 -17.83
C LEU A 130 0.99 8.08 -17.06
N PHE A 131 1.34 8.66 -15.91
CA PHE A 131 0.43 9.39 -15.04
C PHE A 131 1.08 10.69 -14.59
N ALA A 132 0.30 11.77 -14.56
CA ALA A 132 0.66 13.03 -13.94
C ALA A 132 -0.59 13.68 -13.35
N GLY A 133 -0.57 13.97 -12.05
CA GLY A 133 -1.72 14.60 -11.41
C GLY A 133 -1.49 15.01 -9.97
N ASP A 134 -2.30 15.96 -9.53
CA ASP A 134 -2.51 16.24 -8.12
C ASP A 134 -3.40 15.15 -7.51
N VAL A 135 -2.99 14.64 -6.35
CA VAL A 135 -3.67 13.57 -5.61
C VAL A 135 -4.15 14.09 -4.24
N PRO A 136 -5.13 13.43 -3.59
CA PRO A 136 -5.54 13.77 -2.23
C PRO A 136 -4.36 13.86 -1.25
N GLY A 137 -4.50 14.68 -0.20
CA GLY A 137 -3.44 14.91 0.78
C GLY A 137 -2.48 16.07 0.44
N GLY A 138 -2.69 16.77 -0.69
CA GLY A 138 -1.88 17.94 -1.05
C GLY A 138 -0.55 17.57 -1.74
N HIS A 139 -0.54 16.44 -2.43
CA HIS A 139 0.61 15.95 -3.19
C HIS A 139 0.36 16.03 -4.70
N ARG A 140 1.47 16.01 -5.44
CA ARG A 140 1.52 15.89 -6.89
C ARG A 140 2.42 14.73 -7.23
N TRP A 141 1.90 13.77 -7.97
CA TRP A 141 2.66 12.58 -8.37
C TRP A 141 2.77 12.48 -9.88
N ALA A 142 3.86 11.88 -10.32
CA ALA A 142 4.04 11.46 -11.70
C ALA A 142 4.67 10.06 -11.77
N LEU A 143 4.18 9.23 -12.68
CA LEU A 143 4.76 7.94 -13.03
C LEU A 143 5.41 8.08 -14.40
N VAL A 144 6.71 7.79 -14.48
CA VAL A 144 7.45 7.77 -15.74
C VAL A 144 7.91 6.35 -16.01
N MET A 145 7.75 5.89 -17.24
CA MET A 145 8.25 4.62 -17.73
C MET A 145 9.30 4.86 -18.82
N GLY A 146 10.40 4.12 -18.83
CA GLY A 146 11.43 4.21 -19.86
C GLY A 146 11.94 2.83 -20.28
N ARG A 147 12.72 2.76 -21.37
CA ARG A 147 13.30 1.51 -21.89
C ARG A 147 14.81 1.46 -21.67
N VAL A 148 15.30 0.31 -21.21
CA VAL A 148 16.73 -0.02 -21.14
C VAL A 148 16.93 -1.36 -21.84
N GLY A 149 17.38 -1.33 -23.09
CA GLY A 149 17.28 -2.49 -23.97
C GLY A 149 15.80 -2.91 -24.13
N ASP A 150 15.51 -4.19 -23.89
CA ASP A 150 14.15 -4.74 -23.94
C ASP A 150 13.37 -4.62 -22.63
N GLN A 151 13.97 -4.04 -21.59
CA GLN A 151 13.35 -3.93 -20.27
C GLN A 151 12.59 -2.62 -20.11
N LEU A 152 11.38 -2.69 -19.56
CA LEU A 152 10.62 -1.51 -19.11
C LEU A 152 10.98 -1.21 -17.66
N ARG A 153 11.37 0.04 -17.41
CA ARG A 153 11.68 0.55 -16.07
C ARG A 153 10.69 1.65 -15.72
N THR A 154 10.36 1.78 -14.44
CA THR A 154 9.38 2.75 -13.93
C THR A 154 9.94 3.53 -12.77
N ALA A 155 9.57 4.80 -12.66
CA ALA A 155 9.95 5.67 -11.55
C ALA A 155 8.75 6.53 -11.14
N TRP A 156 8.55 6.65 -9.82
CA TRP A 156 7.57 7.55 -9.24
C TRP A 156 8.26 8.81 -8.74
N PHE A 157 7.73 9.95 -9.18
CA PHE A 157 8.14 11.27 -8.74
C PHE A 157 7.02 11.89 -7.91
N ALA A 158 7.38 12.53 -6.81
CA ALA A 158 6.42 13.17 -5.92
C ALA A 158 6.88 14.56 -5.50
N GLY A 159 5.90 15.43 -5.27
CA GLY A 159 6.08 16.77 -4.72
C GLY A 159 4.79 17.24 -4.08
N ARG A 160 4.75 18.50 -3.65
CA ARG A 160 3.50 19.14 -3.17
C ARG A 160 2.58 19.45 -4.36
N THR A 161 1.28 19.52 -4.11
CA THR A 161 0.31 20.04 -5.10
C THR A 161 0.79 21.38 -5.65
N GLY A 162 0.70 21.54 -6.97
CA GLY A 162 1.18 22.74 -7.66
C GLY A 162 2.70 22.85 -7.84
N ALA A 163 3.49 21.87 -7.37
CA ALA A 163 4.93 21.86 -7.61
C ALA A 163 5.22 21.80 -9.12
N PRO A 164 6.14 22.64 -9.64
CA PRO A 164 6.62 22.50 -11.01
C PRO A 164 7.50 21.23 -11.13
N PRO A 165 7.75 20.74 -12.36
CA PRO A 165 8.45 19.47 -12.59
C PRO A 165 9.81 19.37 -11.89
N GLU A 166 10.60 20.44 -11.91
CA GLU A 166 11.94 20.51 -11.29
C GLU A 166 11.93 20.43 -9.76
N ARG A 167 10.75 20.52 -9.14
CA ARG A 167 10.57 20.31 -7.69
C ARG A 167 9.97 18.96 -7.33
N LEU A 168 9.73 18.09 -8.30
CA LEU A 168 9.41 16.71 -8.02
C LEU A 168 10.71 15.94 -7.74
N THR A 169 10.70 15.11 -6.71
CA THR A 169 11.85 14.26 -6.38
C THR A 169 11.54 12.82 -6.75
N LEU A 170 12.56 12.08 -7.20
CA LEU A 170 12.46 10.63 -7.34
C LEU A 170 12.16 10.05 -5.96
N TRP A 171 10.97 9.48 -5.80
CA TRP A 171 10.51 9.03 -4.48
C TRP A 171 10.66 7.53 -4.30
N LEU A 172 10.25 6.78 -5.32
CA LEU A 172 10.42 5.35 -5.34
C LEU A 172 11.41 4.99 -6.43
N GLY A 173 12.47 4.29 -6.05
CA GLY A 173 13.51 3.82 -6.93
C GLY A 173 12.95 3.03 -8.12
N THR A 174 13.78 2.90 -9.14
CA THR A 174 13.39 2.32 -10.42
C THR A 174 12.91 0.88 -10.26
N GLY A 175 11.68 0.59 -10.68
CA GLY A 175 11.12 -0.76 -10.69
C GLY A 175 11.08 -1.36 -12.08
N ASP A 176 11.27 -2.67 -12.18
CA ASP A 176 10.88 -3.44 -13.36
C ASP A 176 9.36 -3.37 -13.56
N ALA A 177 8.96 -3.27 -14.82
CA ALA A 177 7.58 -3.33 -15.23
C ALA A 177 7.38 -4.41 -16.29
N ALA A 178 6.31 -5.19 -16.13
CA ALA A 178 5.86 -6.11 -17.17
C ALA A 178 4.87 -5.38 -18.10
N PRO A 179 4.84 -5.72 -19.40
CA PRO A 179 3.86 -5.17 -20.33
C PRO A 179 2.42 -5.37 -19.83
N GLY A 180 1.66 -4.29 -19.73
CA GLY A 180 0.23 -4.32 -19.40
C GLY A 180 -0.13 -4.69 -17.96
N VAL A 181 0.86 -4.84 -17.07
CA VAL A 181 0.66 -5.08 -15.63
C VAL A 181 0.50 -3.73 -14.90
N PRO A 182 -0.61 -3.50 -14.18
CA PRO A 182 -0.84 -2.25 -13.46
C PRO A 182 0.26 -1.88 -12.46
N ILE A 183 0.54 -0.58 -12.35
CA ILE A 183 1.57 -0.04 -11.44
C ILE A 183 0.87 0.74 -10.33
N THR A 184 1.18 0.40 -9.10
CA THR A 184 0.53 0.94 -7.89
C THR A 184 1.47 1.81 -7.07
N LEU A 185 0.95 2.89 -6.49
CA LEU A 185 1.62 3.68 -5.45
C LEU A 185 0.61 4.14 -4.40
N GLN A 186 0.93 3.96 -3.13
CA GLN A 186 0.12 4.39 -1.99
C GLN A 186 0.92 5.31 -1.07
N ASP A 187 0.32 6.38 -0.55
CA ASP A 187 0.86 7.06 0.62
C ASP A 187 0.41 6.38 1.90
N ALA A 188 1.37 5.83 2.65
CA ALA A 188 1.12 5.17 3.93
C ALA A 188 1.56 6.03 5.14
N GLY A 189 1.87 7.32 4.93
CA GLY A 189 2.35 8.21 5.99
C GLY A 189 1.30 8.62 7.04
N ALA A 190 0.02 8.33 6.79
CA ALA A 190 -1.09 8.61 7.70
C ALA A 190 -2.07 7.43 7.75
N ALA A 191 -3.07 7.47 8.65
CA ALA A 191 -4.07 6.42 8.79
C ALA A 191 -4.92 6.17 7.52
N THR A 192 -5.07 7.22 6.71
CA THR A 192 -5.61 7.16 5.36
C THR A 192 -4.68 7.93 4.43
N GLY A 193 -4.57 7.48 3.19
CA GLY A 193 -3.75 8.17 2.19
C GLY A 193 -4.20 7.87 0.76
N PRO A 194 -3.75 8.68 -0.22
CA PRO A 194 -3.99 8.41 -1.63
C PRO A 194 -3.40 7.06 -2.06
N LEU A 195 -4.16 6.32 -2.87
CA LEU A 195 -3.71 5.18 -3.66
C LEU A 195 -3.97 5.50 -5.13
N VAL A 196 -2.91 5.41 -5.95
CA VAL A 196 -2.97 5.49 -7.41
C VAL A 196 -2.62 4.12 -7.98
N VAL A 197 -3.46 3.62 -8.88
CA VAL A 197 -3.18 2.43 -9.69
C VAL A 197 -3.31 2.81 -11.17
N VAL A 198 -2.21 2.68 -11.90
CA VAL A 198 -2.14 2.99 -13.33
C VAL A 198 -2.21 1.68 -14.11
N GLY A 199 -3.39 1.38 -14.64
CA GLY A 199 -3.67 0.22 -15.48
C GLY A 199 -3.93 0.63 -16.94
N LEU A 200 -4.37 -0.34 -17.74
CA LEU A 200 -4.87 -0.07 -19.08
C LEU A 200 -6.31 0.46 -19.02
N PRO A 201 -6.77 1.18 -20.06
CA PRO A 201 -8.18 1.56 -20.17
C PRO A 201 -9.10 0.35 -20.05
N GLY A 202 -10.12 0.47 -19.19
CA GLY A 202 -11.08 -0.61 -18.89
C GLY A 202 -10.68 -1.53 -17.73
N ASP A 203 -9.47 -1.41 -17.19
CA ASP A 203 -9.10 -2.13 -15.96
C ASP A 203 -9.92 -1.59 -14.77
N ARG A 204 -10.42 -2.51 -13.93
CA ARG A 204 -11.10 -2.20 -12.66
C ARG A 204 -10.17 -2.55 -11.51
N VAL A 205 -10.21 -1.79 -10.41
CA VAL A 205 -9.37 -2.06 -9.24
C VAL A 205 -10.21 -2.13 -7.97
N GLU A 206 -9.93 -3.14 -7.17
CA GLU A 206 -10.42 -3.28 -5.80
C GLU A 206 -9.25 -3.22 -4.82
N TYR A 207 -9.48 -2.68 -3.63
CA TYR A 207 -8.46 -2.57 -2.60
C TYR A 207 -8.98 -3.06 -1.25
N SER A 208 -8.13 -3.79 -0.53
CA SER A 208 -8.33 -4.21 0.84
C SER A 208 -7.16 -3.73 1.70
N PRO A 209 -7.38 -3.03 2.82
CA PRO A 209 -6.29 -2.56 3.69
C PRO A 209 -5.65 -3.66 4.53
N GLY A 210 -6.28 -4.82 4.63
CA GLY A 210 -5.85 -5.88 5.54
C GLY A 210 -6.74 -7.11 5.50
N GLN A 211 -6.40 -8.08 6.32
CA GLN A 211 -7.15 -9.31 6.52
C GLN A 211 -7.36 -9.49 8.01
N ASP A 212 -8.60 -9.64 8.44
CA ASP A 212 -8.95 -9.73 9.86
C ASP A 212 -9.84 -10.95 10.11
N ARG A 213 -9.92 -11.39 11.37
CA ARG A 213 -10.81 -12.48 11.76
C ARG A 213 -12.25 -11.98 11.80
N ASP A 214 -13.14 -12.70 11.12
CA ASP A 214 -14.58 -12.46 11.21
C ASP A 214 -15.16 -13.02 12.53
N ALA A 215 -16.49 -12.92 12.70
CA ALA A 215 -17.17 -13.42 13.89
C ALA A 215 -17.05 -14.95 14.11
N SER A 216 -16.67 -15.70 13.07
CA SER A 216 -16.39 -17.14 13.16
C SER A 216 -14.93 -17.45 13.50
N GLY A 217 -14.09 -16.42 13.66
CA GLY A 217 -12.65 -16.56 13.91
C GLY A 217 -11.83 -16.82 12.63
N ARG A 218 -12.48 -16.84 11.47
CA ARG A 218 -11.82 -17.10 10.17
C ARG A 218 -11.29 -15.81 9.59
N LEU A 219 -10.13 -15.89 8.93
CA LEU A 219 -9.57 -14.74 8.25
C LEU A 219 -10.38 -14.38 7.00
N ALA A 220 -10.77 -13.12 6.90
CA ALA A 220 -11.50 -12.57 5.78
C ALA A 220 -10.88 -11.23 5.34
N ARG A 221 -11.04 -10.91 4.06
CA ARG A 221 -10.70 -9.60 3.49
C ARG A 221 -11.96 -8.93 3.00
N SER A 222 -12.08 -7.64 3.29
CA SER A 222 -13.08 -6.79 2.66
C SER A 222 -12.40 -5.94 1.60
N TYR A 223 -12.95 -5.99 0.38
CA TYR A 223 -12.48 -5.23 -0.76
C TYR A 223 -13.45 -4.09 -1.06
N ALA A 224 -12.92 -2.93 -1.39
CA ALA A 224 -13.65 -1.78 -1.88
C ALA A 224 -13.18 -1.44 -3.30
N GLU A 225 -14.13 -1.31 -4.22
CA GLU A 225 -13.84 -0.86 -5.58
C GLU A 225 -13.39 0.61 -5.58
N LEU A 226 -12.31 0.90 -6.31
CA LEU A 226 -11.76 2.23 -6.45
C LEU A 226 -12.38 2.95 -7.67
N PRO A 227 -12.66 4.26 -7.57
CA PRO A 227 -13.05 5.05 -8.74
C PRO A 227 -11.97 4.97 -9.82
N VAL A 228 -12.39 4.75 -11.07
CA VAL A 228 -11.49 4.68 -12.23
C VAL A 228 -11.85 5.74 -13.27
N VAL A 229 -10.82 6.40 -13.81
CA VAL A 229 -10.93 7.31 -14.96
C VAL A 229 -9.80 6.99 -15.91
N ASP A 230 -10.14 6.62 -17.16
CA ASP A 230 -9.18 6.35 -18.24
C ASP A 230 -8.06 5.35 -17.87
N GLY A 231 -8.42 4.29 -17.13
CA GLY A 231 -7.47 3.25 -16.68
C GLY A 231 -6.64 3.64 -15.45
N VAL A 232 -6.91 4.80 -14.84
CA VAL A 232 -6.29 5.21 -13.58
C VAL A 232 -7.32 5.11 -12.45
N SER A 233 -7.06 4.24 -11.49
CA SER A 233 -7.82 4.19 -10.24
C SER A 233 -7.17 5.09 -9.19
N LEU A 234 -7.94 6.01 -8.62
CA LEU A 234 -7.48 6.97 -7.63
C LEU A 234 -8.49 7.15 -6.50
N GLY A 235 -8.05 7.00 -5.25
CA GLY A 235 -8.87 7.27 -4.08
C GLY A 235 -8.07 7.41 -2.79
N GLU A 236 -8.68 8.01 -1.77
CA GLU A 236 -8.18 7.88 -0.39
C GLU A 236 -8.60 6.53 0.17
N VAL A 237 -7.63 5.76 0.66
CA VAL A 237 -7.83 4.44 1.23
C VAL A 237 -7.25 4.35 2.62
N THR A 238 -7.74 3.40 3.42
CA THR A 238 -7.15 3.08 4.71
C THR A 238 -5.75 2.51 4.51
N THR A 239 -4.79 3.04 5.26
CA THR A 239 -3.42 2.53 5.28
C THR A 239 -3.36 1.18 5.99
N PRO A 240 -2.63 0.19 5.45
CA PRO A 240 -2.46 -1.09 6.11
C PRO A 240 -1.80 -0.95 7.49
N LEU A 241 -2.25 -1.74 8.46
CA LEU A 241 -1.66 -1.74 9.82
C LEU A 241 -0.22 -2.28 9.85
N VAL A 242 0.14 -3.09 8.86
CA VAL A 242 1.49 -3.59 8.63
C VAL A 242 1.82 -3.52 7.16
N ASP A 243 3.12 -3.43 6.88
CA ASP A 243 3.64 -3.59 5.53
C ASP A 243 3.03 -4.82 4.83
N HIS A 244 2.63 -4.64 3.57
CA HIS A 244 2.06 -5.67 2.70
C HIS A 244 0.73 -6.29 3.15
N ALA A 245 0.10 -5.80 4.22
CA ALA A 245 -1.25 -6.24 4.56
C ALA A 245 -2.29 -5.75 3.54
N GLY A 246 -2.07 -4.56 2.98
CA GLY A 246 -2.89 -4.00 1.91
C GLY A 246 -2.73 -4.80 0.63
N ILE A 247 -3.82 -5.07 -0.08
CA ILE A 247 -3.83 -5.75 -1.37
C ILE A 247 -4.70 -4.96 -2.34
N ALA A 248 -4.14 -4.57 -3.48
CA ALA A 248 -4.88 -4.12 -4.64
C ALA A 248 -5.02 -5.28 -5.63
N ILE A 249 -6.23 -5.50 -6.14
CA ILE A 249 -6.52 -6.45 -7.20
C ILE A 249 -7.02 -5.67 -8.40
N ALA A 250 -6.32 -5.83 -9.53
CA ALA A 250 -6.73 -5.27 -10.80
C ALA A 250 -7.34 -6.36 -11.68
N TYR A 251 -8.47 -6.03 -12.30
CA TYR A 251 -9.23 -6.89 -13.18
C TYR A 251 -9.28 -6.30 -14.59
N ARG A 252 -9.20 -7.15 -15.60
CA ARG A 252 -9.48 -6.82 -16.99
C ARG A 252 -10.60 -7.73 -17.49
N GLY A 253 -11.79 -7.14 -17.65
CA GLY A 253 -13.01 -7.95 -17.68
C GLY A 253 -13.16 -8.74 -16.39
N GLU A 254 -13.28 -10.06 -16.49
CA GLU A 254 -13.42 -10.97 -15.35
C GLU A 254 -12.08 -11.58 -14.87
N HIS A 255 -10.96 -11.26 -15.55
CA HIS A 255 -9.66 -11.84 -15.23
C HIS A 255 -8.85 -10.96 -14.30
N ILE A 256 -8.24 -11.55 -13.27
CA ILE A 256 -7.23 -10.86 -12.45
C ILE A 256 -5.96 -10.71 -13.28
N VAL A 257 -5.53 -9.47 -13.50
CA VAL A 257 -4.28 -9.15 -14.23
C VAL A 257 -3.14 -8.76 -13.30
N ALA A 258 -3.46 -8.35 -12.06
CA ALA A 258 -2.49 -8.17 -11.00
C ALA A 258 -3.18 -8.28 -9.64
N ALA A 259 -2.48 -8.87 -8.68
CA ALA A 259 -2.89 -8.87 -7.28
C ALA A 259 -1.63 -8.73 -6.42
N GLY A 260 -1.58 -7.75 -5.53
CA GLY A 260 -0.41 -7.55 -4.69
C GLY A 260 -0.52 -6.33 -3.79
N ALA A 261 0.46 -6.21 -2.89
CA ALA A 261 0.55 -5.03 -2.05
C ALA A 261 0.94 -3.81 -2.87
N PRO A 262 0.23 -2.67 -2.71
CA PRO A 262 0.68 -1.43 -3.30
C PRO A 262 2.08 -1.09 -2.82
N ARG A 263 2.88 -0.51 -3.71
CA ARG A 263 4.14 0.09 -3.28
C ARG A 263 3.82 1.30 -2.41
N THR A 264 4.41 1.40 -1.24
CA THR A 264 4.11 2.47 -0.28
C THR A 264 5.19 3.55 -0.30
N LEU A 265 4.76 4.81 -0.34
CA LEU A 265 5.59 5.96 0.00
C LEU A 265 5.95 5.83 1.49
N ASN A 266 7.22 6.04 1.81
CA ASN A 266 7.76 5.98 3.17
C ASN A 266 7.89 4.58 3.78
N ALA A 267 7.65 3.50 3.03
CA ALA A 267 8.18 2.22 3.49
C ALA A 267 9.70 2.36 3.60
N PRO A 268 10.31 2.01 4.74
CA PRO A 268 11.75 1.93 4.82
C PRO A 268 12.21 1.03 3.67
N LEU A 269 13.09 1.56 2.82
CA LEU A 269 13.65 0.82 1.69
C LEU A 269 14.23 -0.48 2.25
N ARG A 270 13.53 -1.60 1.99
CA ARG A 270 14.01 -2.93 2.40
C ARG A 270 15.36 -3.16 1.75
N GLY A 271 16.40 -3.32 2.56
CA GLY A 271 17.76 -3.52 2.07
C GLY A 271 18.61 -2.26 1.93
N VAL A 272 18.16 -1.09 2.41
CA VAL A 272 19.15 -0.07 2.82
C VAL A 272 20.06 -0.74 3.83
N PRO A 273 21.39 -0.63 3.68
CA PRO A 273 22.32 -1.22 4.61
C PRO A 273 21.85 -0.91 6.01
N LEU A 274 21.73 -2.00 6.76
CA LEU A 274 21.75 -2.00 8.19
C LEU A 274 22.63 -0.83 8.66
N HIS A 275 22.11 -0.03 9.61
CA HIS A 275 22.85 1.07 10.22
C HIS A 275 24.31 0.62 10.38
N PRO A 276 25.32 1.42 10.02
CA PRO A 276 26.73 0.97 9.99
C PRO A 276 27.20 0.31 11.30
N ASP A 277 26.46 0.52 12.39
CA ASP A 277 26.67 -0.02 13.73
C ASP A 277 25.97 -1.37 14.00
N GLN A 278 25.27 -1.96 13.03
CA GLN A 278 24.61 -3.27 13.15
C GLN A 278 25.60 -4.40 12.85
N ASP A 279 26.55 -4.55 13.78
CA ASP A 279 27.53 -5.63 13.77
C ASP A 279 26.94 -6.97 14.25
N ALA A 280 27.79 -8.00 14.33
CA ALA A 280 27.36 -9.31 14.83
C ALA A 280 26.84 -9.27 16.27
N ALA A 281 27.33 -8.33 17.10
CA ALA A 281 26.89 -8.19 18.48
C ALA A 281 25.47 -7.60 18.56
N TYR A 282 25.13 -6.62 17.70
CA TYR A 282 23.77 -6.11 17.57
C TYR A 282 22.77 -7.24 17.30
N TRP A 283 23.07 -8.09 16.31
CA TRP A 283 22.18 -9.18 15.91
C TRP A 283 22.02 -10.27 16.96
N LEU A 284 23.10 -10.57 17.70
CA LEU A 284 23.03 -11.47 18.84
C LEU A 284 22.14 -10.90 19.96
N ARG A 285 22.31 -9.63 20.33
CA ARG A 285 21.44 -8.96 21.33
C ARG A 285 19.98 -8.93 20.88
N LEU A 286 19.72 -8.67 19.60
CA LEU A 286 18.37 -8.68 19.05
C LEU A 286 17.73 -10.07 19.09
N ARG A 287 18.47 -11.12 18.73
CA ARG A 287 18.00 -12.51 18.91
C ARG A 287 17.66 -12.81 20.37
N ASP A 288 18.51 -12.39 21.30
CA ASP A 288 18.34 -12.66 22.73
C ASP A 288 17.15 -11.89 23.31
N CYS A 289 16.80 -10.71 22.77
CA CYS A 289 15.56 -9.99 23.10
C CYS A 289 14.32 -10.67 22.52
N LEU A 290 14.37 -11.11 21.25
CA LEU A 290 13.22 -11.65 20.52
C LEU A 290 12.82 -13.06 20.95
N THR A 291 13.78 -13.92 21.29
CA THR A 291 13.52 -15.33 21.60
C THR A 291 12.56 -15.52 22.79
N PRO A 292 12.72 -14.80 23.93
CA PRO A 292 11.76 -14.82 25.03
C PRO A 292 10.36 -14.33 24.67
N GLN A 293 10.22 -13.52 23.60
CA GLN A 293 8.93 -13.01 23.12
C GLN A 293 8.21 -14.02 22.19
N GLY A 294 8.73 -15.24 22.01
CA GLY A 294 8.11 -16.27 21.17
C GLY A 294 8.52 -16.23 19.70
N PHE A 295 9.51 -15.42 19.33
CA PHE A 295 10.09 -15.46 17.99
C PHE A 295 11.08 -16.61 17.85
N ARG A 296 11.05 -17.27 16.68
CA ARG A 296 12.11 -18.19 16.25
C ARG A 296 13.05 -17.41 15.33
N VAL A 297 14.25 -17.11 15.82
CA VAL A 297 15.23 -16.29 15.11
C VAL A 297 16.39 -17.16 14.61
N THR A 298 16.74 -16.99 13.34
CA THR A 298 17.90 -17.64 12.71
C THR A 298 18.87 -16.56 12.24
N LEU A 299 20.11 -16.61 12.72
CA LEU A 299 21.16 -15.72 12.24
C LEU A 299 21.81 -16.31 10.98
N ALA A 300 22.09 -15.47 10.00
CA ALA A 300 22.88 -15.88 8.84
C ALA A 300 24.31 -16.28 9.29
N PRO A 301 25.03 -17.14 8.53
CA PRO A 301 26.41 -17.51 8.86
C PRO A 301 27.37 -16.34 9.01
N SER A 302 27.10 -15.22 8.33
CA SER A 302 27.86 -13.97 8.46
C SER A 302 27.68 -13.27 9.80
N GLY A 303 26.66 -13.64 10.58
CA GLY A 303 26.23 -12.94 11.79
C GLY A 303 25.69 -11.53 11.53
N ARG A 304 25.54 -11.12 10.26
CA ARG A 304 25.17 -9.75 9.85
C ARG A 304 23.75 -9.64 9.31
N ASP A 305 22.98 -10.71 9.44
CA ASP A 305 21.60 -10.76 9.01
C ASP A 305 20.84 -11.75 9.89
N LEU A 306 19.54 -11.52 10.05
CA LEU A 306 18.65 -12.45 10.73
C LEU A 306 17.38 -12.65 9.93
N SER A 307 16.87 -13.87 9.98
CA SER A 307 15.49 -14.18 9.62
C SER A 307 14.73 -14.56 10.89
N TRP A 308 13.43 -14.28 10.91
CA TRP A 308 12.58 -14.62 12.03
C TRP A 308 11.23 -15.16 11.55
N THR A 309 10.63 -16.00 12.37
CA THR A 309 9.25 -16.48 12.22
C THR A 309 8.55 -16.51 13.58
N GLY A 310 7.22 -16.55 13.58
CA GLY A 310 6.43 -16.56 14.81
C GLY A 310 6.34 -15.17 15.46
N GLY A 311 6.31 -15.15 16.79
CA GLY A 311 6.09 -13.96 17.61
C GLY A 311 5.19 -14.25 18.80
N PRO A 312 4.92 -13.25 19.65
CA PRO A 312 4.08 -13.42 20.84
C PRO A 312 2.64 -13.76 20.50
N VAL A 313 2.20 -13.42 19.28
CA VAL A 313 0.91 -13.81 18.74
C VAL A 313 1.09 -14.89 17.69
N THR A 314 0.46 -16.04 17.95
CA THR A 314 0.39 -17.19 17.04
C THR A 314 -1.04 -17.41 16.60
N ALA A 315 -1.24 -17.84 15.35
CA ALA A 315 -2.56 -18.25 14.89
C ALA A 315 -3.02 -19.49 15.70
N PRO A 316 -4.31 -19.58 16.11
CA PRO A 316 -4.83 -20.68 16.93
C PRO A 316 -4.62 -22.08 16.32
N ASP A 317 -4.53 -22.15 14.99
CA ASP A 317 -4.41 -23.36 14.18
C ASP A 317 -3.05 -23.46 13.45
N GLY A 318 -2.12 -22.56 13.76
CA GLY A 318 -0.87 -22.43 13.01
C GLY A 318 -1.02 -21.86 11.60
N GLY A 319 -2.21 -21.35 11.25
CA GLY A 319 -2.48 -20.66 9.99
C GLY A 319 -1.91 -19.24 9.91
N ASP A 320 -2.43 -18.46 8.98
CA ASP A 320 -2.03 -17.07 8.80
C ASP A 320 -2.47 -16.18 9.99
N LEU A 321 -1.72 -15.10 10.19
CA LEU A 321 -2.07 -14.04 11.13
C LEU A 321 -2.92 -12.97 10.45
N SER A 322 -3.92 -12.47 11.17
CA SER A 322 -4.61 -11.23 10.79
C SER A 322 -3.65 -10.05 10.77
N SER A 323 -4.06 -8.96 10.12
CA SER A 323 -3.31 -7.72 10.07
C SER A 323 -3.05 -7.14 11.47
N ALA A 324 -4.03 -7.22 12.38
CA ALA A 324 -3.85 -6.79 13.76
C ALA A 324 -2.84 -7.66 14.53
N GLU A 325 -2.92 -8.98 14.40
CA GLU A 325 -1.96 -9.92 15.04
C GLU A 325 -0.54 -9.71 14.48
N ARG A 326 -0.40 -9.50 13.16
CA ARG A 326 0.89 -9.13 12.54
C ARG A 326 1.42 -7.80 13.06
N ALA A 327 0.57 -6.79 13.20
CA ALA A 327 0.97 -5.49 13.74
C ALA A 327 1.52 -5.62 15.16
N GLN A 328 0.93 -6.47 15.99
CA GLN A 328 1.44 -6.75 17.33
C GLN A 328 2.82 -7.43 17.30
N ASN A 329 3.03 -8.39 16.40
CA ASN A 329 4.35 -9.02 16.22
C ASN A 329 5.39 -8.00 15.72
N THR A 330 5.07 -7.20 14.69
CA THR A 330 5.96 -6.13 14.19
C THR A 330 6.32 -5.13 15.28
N ALA A 331 5.33 -4.61 16.03
CA ALA A 331 5.59 -3.66 17.11
C ALA A 331 6.47 -4.26 18.23
N THR A 332 6.36 -5.57 18.47
CA THR A 332 7.23 -6.26 19.43
C THR A 332 8.66 -6.37 18.92
N PHE A 333 8.83 -6.66 17.63
CA PHE A 333 10.13 -6.67 16.99
C PHE A 333 10.80 -5.31 17.05
N GLU A 334 10.08 -4.25 16.68
CA GLU A 334 10.59 -2.88 16.66
C GLU A 334 11.03 -2.39 18.04
N ARG A 335 10.28 -2.73 19.10
CA ARG A 335 10.69 -2.44 20.49
C ARG A 335 12.01 -3.10 20.84
N CYS A 336 12.16 -4.40 20.57
CA CYS A 336 13.44 -5.08 20.79
C CYS A 336 14.59 -4.46 19.99
N ALA A 337 14.34 -4.08 18.73
CA ALA A 337 15.34 -3.45 17.88
C ALA A 337 15.77 -2.07 18.38
N GLU A 338 14.85 -1.30 18.96
CA GLU A 338 15.11 -0.02 19.60
C GLU A 338 15.91 -0.19 20.91
N ASP A 339 15.47 -1.08 21.80
CA ASP A 339 16.13 -1.34 23.08
C ASP A 339 17.59 -1.77 22.88
N VAL A 340 17.86 -2.63 21.89
CA VAL A 340 19.21 -3.09 21.54
C VAL A 340 20.07 -1.99 20.90
N ARG A 341 19.46 -0.97 20.28
CA ARG A 341 20.18 0.18 19.72
C ARG A 341 20.59 1.18 20.82
N GLN A 342 19.80 1.26 21.88
CA GLN A 342 20.04 2.20 22.99
C GLN A 342 20.98 1.64 24.08
N GLY A 343 21.17 0.32 24.14
CA GLY A 343 22.05 -0.38 25.10
C GLY A 343 23.36 -0.86 24.50
#